data_AF-A0A1F4BAT8-F1
#
_entry.id   AF-A0A1F4BAT8-F1
#
_cell.length_a   1.000
_cell.length_b   1.000
_cell.length_c   1.000
_cell.angle_alpha   90.00
_cell.angle_beta   90.00
_cell.angle_gamma   90.00
#
_symmetry.space_group_name_H-M   'P 1'
#
loop_
_entity.id
_entity.type
_entity.pdbx_description
1 polymer ?
#
loop_
_entity_poly.entity_id
_entity_poly.type
_entity_poly.pdbx_seq_one_letter_code
_entity_poly.pdbx_strand_id
1 'polypeptide(L)'
;MEAVFLGGSRRIARLNESMRAKIDELLTRGLWMVVGDANGADRALQQYLADRGYEKVVVYAVTGLLRNNVGHWKVRSVDAPKGARGFELYSVKDAEMAKEASYGLMLWDGKSRGTLANVFKLLAQGKPVAVHMGPARRFVSLKSAADLYKIGLAPNKELGAQHGLPFGAAQPDAPTYGRTPTYSEAAQPKRKRAVGARGRNC
;
A
#
# COMPACT_ATOMS: atom_id res chain seq x y z
N MET A 1 19.87 7.02 1.89
CA MET A 1 19.20 6.09 2.84
C MET A 1 19.21 4.72 2.19
N GLU A 2 19.63 3.67 2.89
CA GLU A 2 19.43 2.30 2.39
C GLU A 2 18.02 1.86 2.79
N ALA A 3 17.13 1.81 1.79
CA ALA A 3 15.70 1.63 2.00
C ALA A 3 15.15 0.51 1.10
N VAL A 4 14.22 -0.25 1.64
CA VAL A 4 13.49 -1.30 0.94
C VAL A 4 12.08 -0.84 0.65
N PHE A 5 11.70 -0.84 -0.63
CA PHE A 5 10.31 -0.69 -1.02
C PHE A 5 9.57 -2.00 -0.78
N LEU A 6 8.75 -2.01 0.26
CA LEU A 6 7.80 -3.07 0.55
C LEU A 6 6.48 -2.80 -0.17
N GLY A 7 6.03 -3.75 -0.98
CA GLY A 7 4.74 -3.66 -1.65
C GLY A 7 4.18 -5.03 -2.01
N GLY A 8 2.93 -5.05 -2.45
CA GLY A 8 2.36 -6.30 -2.92
C GLY A 8 0.92 -6.23 -3.38
N SER A 9 0.38 -7.41 -3.62
CA SER A 9 -0.95 -7.58 -4.18
C SER A 9 -2.01 -7.38 -3.10
N ARG A 10 -3.10 -6.66 -3.43
CA ARG A 10 -4.21 -6.43 -2.50
C ARG A 10 -4.90 -7.72 -2.02
N ARG A 11 -4.76 -8.83 -2.76
CA ARG A 11 -5.28 -10.16 -2.38
C ARG A 11 -4.41 -10.89 -1.36
N ILE A 12 -3.16 -10.47 -1.14
CA ILE A 12 -2.27 -11.08 -0.15
C ILE A 12 -2.51 -10.37 1.17
N ALA A 13 -3.43 -10.86 1.99
CA ALA A 13 -3.76 -10.25 3.28
C ALA A 13 -3.00 -10.88 4.47
N ARG A 14 -2.17 -11.90 4.23
CA ARG A 14 -1.42 -12.63 5.26
C ARG A 14 -0.02 -12.96 4.77
N LEU A 15 0.95 -12.88 5.67
CA LEU A 15 2.34 -13.24 5.41
C LEU A 15 2.61 -14.67 5.87
N ASN A 16 3.11 -15.51 4.95
CA ASN A 16 3.60 -16.85 5.28
C ASN A 16 4.98 -16.78 5.93
N GLU A 17 5.47 -17.91 6.44
CA GLU A 17 6.75 -18.00 7.14
C GLU A 17 7.93 -17.57 6.28
N SER A 18 7.98 -17.98 5.00
CA SER A 18 9.05 -17.55 4.08
C SER A 18 9.06 -16.03 3.88
N MET A 19 7.89 -15.40 3.74
CA MET A 19 7.79 -13.94 3.65
C MET A 19 8.28 -13.26 4.93
N ARG A 20 7.85 -13.75 6.09
CA ARG A 20 8.23 -13.25 7.41
C ARG A 20 9.74 -13.35 7.63
N ALA A 21 10.32 -14.51 7.35
CA ALA A 21 11.77 -14.73 7.45
C ALA A 21 12.55 -13.77 6.55
N LYS A 22 12.07 -13.53 5.31
CA LYS A 22 12.73 -12.57 4.42
C LYS A 22 12.64 -11.15 4.95
N ILE A 23 11.52 -10.76 5.57
CA ILE A 23 11.39 -9.44 6.19
C ILE A 23 12.32 -9.34 7.41
N ASP A 24 12.37 -10.35 8.27
CA ASP A 24 13.22 -10.37 9.47
C ASP A 24 14.71 -10.20 9.12
N GLU A 25 15.19 -10.78 8.01
CA GLU A 25 16.53 -10.54 7.48
C GLU A 25 16.78 -9.05 7.19
N LEU A 26 15.81 -8.36 6.59
CA LEU A 26 15.91 -6.93 6.28
C LEU A 26 15.85 -6.07 7.54
N LEU A 27 15.06 -6.46 8.54
CA LEU A 27 14.99 -5.77 9.84
C LEU A 27 16.30 -5.91 10.62
N THR A 28 16.90 -7.11 10.61
CA THR A 28 18.18 -7.39 11.27
C THR A 28 19.32 -6.54 10.69
N ARG A 29 19.27 -6.28 9.38
CA ARG A 29 20.20 -5.37 8.70
C ARG A 29 19.94 -3.89 9.01
N GLY A 30 18.87 -3.55 9.73
CA GLY A 30 18.57 -2.19 10.15
C GLY A 30 18.18 -1.24 9.02
N LEU A 31 17.67 -1.78 7.90
CA LEU A 31 17.28 -1.02 6.70
C LEU A 31 15.99 -0.22 6.92
N TRP A 32 15.83 0.88 6.20
CA TRP A 32 14.56 1.61 6.20
C TRP A 32 13.50 0.87 5.38
N MET A 33 12.27 0.82 5.87
CA MET A 33 11.13 0.26 5.15
C MET A 33 10.27 1.40 4.61
N VAL A 34 10.15 1.51 3.28
CA VAL A 34 9.16 2.40 2.65
C VAL A 34 8.00 1.55 2.17
N VAL A 35 6.80 1.85 2.64
CA VAL A 35 5.61 1.03 2.41
C VAL A 35 4.42 1.91 2.05
N GLY A 36 3.53 1.40 1.19
CA GLY A 36 2.28 2.06 0.88
C GLY A 36 1.25 1.92 2.01
N ASP A 37 0.12 2.57 1.82
CA ASP A 37 -1.01 2.59 2.75
C ASP A 37 -2.18 1.70 2.29
N ALA A 38 -2.02 0.88 1.24
CA ALA A 38 -3.12 0.09 0.68
C ALA A 38 -3.59 -1.05 1.61
N ASN A 39 -4.79 -1.57 1.35
CA ASN A 39 -5.21 -2.84 1.94
C ASN A 39 -4.48 -4.03 1.28
N GLY A 40 -4.53 -5.19 1.93
CA GLY A 40 -3.83 -6.39 1.46
C GLY A 40 -2.38 -6.40 1.90
N ALA A 41 -1.46 -6.57 0.94
CA ALA A 41 -0.05 -6.79 1.26
C ALA A 41 0.54 -5.64 2.08
N ASP A 42 0.30 -4.38 1.69
CA ASP A 42 0.80 -3.20 2.38
C ASP A 42 0.36 -3.19 3.86
N ARG A 43 -0.93 -3.37 4.14
CA ARG A 43 -1.43 -3.49 5.52
C ARG A 43 -0.87 -4.70 6.27
N ALA A 44 -0.70 -5.85 5.61
CA ALA A 44 -0.13 -7.04 6.25
C ALA A 44 1.36 -6.86 6.59
N LEU A 45 2.10 -6.18 5.72
CA LEU A 45 3.49 -5.76 5.95
C LEU A 45 3.56 -4.75 7.09
N GLN A 46 2.71 -3.72 7.09
CA GLN A 46 2.61 -2.78 8.19
C GLN A 46 2.30 -3.50 9.52
N GLN A 47 1.29 -4.36 9.57
CA GLN A 47 0.98 -5.11 10.80
C GLN A 47 2.20 -5.88 11.30
N TYR A 48 2.89 -6.60 10.42
CA TYR A 48 4.04 -7.38 10.79
C TYR A 48 5.21 -6.52 11.32
N LEU A 49 5.46 -5.36 10.70
CA LEU A 49 6.48 -4.41 11.19
C LEU A 49 6.11 -3.84 12.57
N ALA A 50 4.83 -3.54 12.78
CA ALA A 50 4.33 -3.05 14.07
C ALA A 50 4.45 -4.12 15.16
N ASP A 51 4.09 -5.36 14.86
CA ASP A 51 4.22 -6.50 15.79
C ASP A 51 5.69 -6.73 16.21
N ARG A 52 6.64 -6.39 15.34
CA ARG A 52 8.08 -6.44 15.62
C ARG A 52 8.62 -5.20 16.33
N GLY A 53 7.79 -4.18 16.56
CA GLY A 53 8.22 -2.90 17.13
C GLY A 53 9.24 -2.17 16.26
N TYR A 54 9.23 -2.38 14.94
CA TYR A 54 10.25 -1.80 14.06
C TYR A 54 9.96 -0.33 13.75
N GLU A 55 10.90 0.56 14.05
CA GLU A 55 10.68 2.02 13.99
C GLU A 55 11.13 2.67 12.67
N LYS A 56 12.08 2.04 11.95
CA LYS A 56 12.64 2.60 10.70
C LYS A 56 11.70 2.37 9.52
N VAL A 57 10.50 2.95 9.60
CA VAL A 57 9.43 2.80 8.61
C VAL A 57 8.91 4.17 8.20
N VAL A 58 8.64 4.34 6.91
CA VAL A 58 7.95 5.51 6.36
C VAL A 58 6.77 5.03 5.52
N VAL A 59 5.56 5.51 5.86
CA VAL A 59 4.35 5.19 5.11
C VAL A 59 4.13 6.26 4.04
N TYR A 60 3.96 5.84 2.79
CA TYR A 60 3.62 6.73 1.69
C TYR A 60 2.14 6.69 1.40
N ALA A 61 1.54 7.87 1.30
CA ALA A 61 0.15 8.06 0.94
C ALA A 61 0.00 9.23 -0.04
N VAL A 62 -1.10 9.24 -0.77
CA VAL A 62 -1.50 10.44 -1.51
C VAL A 62 -2.00 11.48 -0.49
N THR A 63 -1.64 12.74 -0.68
CA THR A 63 -2.05 13.83 0.23
C THR A 63 -3.55 13.82 0.49
N GLY A 64 -3.93 13.83 1.77
CA GLY A 64 -5.34 13.79 2.21
C GLY A 64 -6.03 12.42 2.07
N LEU A 65 -5.33 11.38 1.57
CA LEU A 65 -5.90 10.06 1.28
C LEU A 65 -5.13 8.92 1.96
N LEU A 66 -4.70 9.13 3.22
CA LEU A 66 -4.09 8.08 4.03
C LEU A 66 -5.14 7.02 4.39
N ARG A 67 -4.93 5.78 3.94
CA ARG A 67 -5.84 4.66 4.20
C ARG A 67 -5.45 3.82 5.41
N ASN A 68 -4.16 3.53 5.59
CA ASN A 68 -3.65 2.72 6.70
C ASN A 68 -2.27 3.23 7.17
N ASN A 69 -2.09 3.31 8.48
CA ASN A 69 -0.80 3.48 9.15
C ASN A 69 -0.84 2.72 10.49
N VAL A 70 -0.61 1.41 10.44
CA VAL A 70 -0.83 0.51 11.60
C VAL A 70 0.11 0.83 12.76
N GLY A 71 1.38 1.10 12.48
CA GLY A 71 2.40 1.37 13.51
C GLY A 71 2.59 2.84 13.85
N HIS A 72 1.68 3.72 13.40
CA HIS A 72 1.76 5.17 13.66
C HIS A 72 3.09 5.83 13.25
N TRP A 73 3.71 5.33 12.18
CA TRP A 73 4.99 5.86 11.71
C TRP A 73 4.84 7.20 10.99
N LYS A 74 5.98 7.83 10.69
CA LYS A 74 6.03 9.02 9.83
C LYS A 74 5.36 8.74 8.49
N VAL A 75 4.46 9.65 8.11
CA VAL A 75 3.79 9.62 6.81
C VAL A 75 4.48 10.60 5.86
N ARG A 76 4.78 10.15 4.64
CA ARG A 76 5.14 11.02 3.54
C ARG A 76 3.98 11.13 2.56
N SER A 77 3.38 12.31 2.52
CA SER A 77 2.32 12.64 1.58
C SER A 77 2.90 13.02 0.23
N VAL A 78 2.29 12.52 -0.85
CA VAL A 78 2.65 12.85 -2.23
C VAL A 78 1.43 13.46 -2.92
N ASP A 79 1.61 14.65 -3.49
CA ASP A 79 0.56 15.30 -4.24
C ASP A 79 0.36 14.61 -5.59
N ALA A 80 -0.92 14.39 -5.93
CA ALA A 80 -1.27 13.84 -7.22
C ALA A 80 -1.62 14.97 -8.21
N PRO A 81 -1.37 14.78 -9.51
CA PRO A 81 -1.83 15.72 -10.54
C PRO A 81 -3.34 15.96 -10.45
N LYS A 82 -3.76 17.20 -10.74
CA LYS A 82 -5.19 17.55 -10.79
C LYS A 82 -5.91 16.62 -11.77
N GLY A 83 -6.99 16.00 -11.31
CA GLY A 83 -7.80 15.09 -12.12
C GLY A 83 -7.33 13.63 -12.15
N ALA A 84 -6.20 13.28 -11.53
CA ALA A 84 -5.75 11.89 -11.44
C ALA A 84 -6.79 11.02 -10.71
N ARG A 85 -7.11 9.86 -11.28
CA ARG A 85 -8.09 8.91 -10.72
C ARG A 85 -7.58 7.48 -10.78
N GLY A 86 -8.16 6.63 -9.94
CA GLY A 86 -7.92 5.19 -9.98
C GLY A 86 -6.43 4.84 -9.87
N PHE A 87 -5.93 4.08 -10.85
CA PHE A 87 -4.55 3.60 -10.85
C PHE A 87 -3.52 4.75 -10.87
N GLU A 88 -3.74 5.78 -11.69
CA GLU A 88 -2.82 6.91 -11.82
C GLU A 88 -2.63 7.62 -10.48
N LEU A 89 -3.74 7.91 -9.80
CA LEU A 89 -3.76 8.57 -8.49
C LEU A 89 -2.88 7.84 -7.47
N TYR A 90 -2.96 6.52 -7.38
CA TYR A 90 -2.17 5.76 -6.40
C TYR A 90 -0.75 5.44 -6.88
N SER A 91 -0.48 5.53 -8.18
CA SER A 91 0.83 5.23 -8.74
C SER A 91 1.88 6.31 -8.49
N VAL A 92 1.45 7.56 -8.22
CA VAL A 92 2.37 8.69 -7.97
C VAL A 92 3.22 8.47 -6.73
N LYS A 93 2.61 8.03 -5.62
CA LYS A 93 3.34 7.69 -4.40
C LYS A 93 4.24 6.47 -4.59
N ASP A 94 3.85 5.52 -5.45
CA ASP A 94 4.64 4.34 -5.74
C ASP A 94 5.91 4.69 -6.53
N ALA A 95 5.86 5.71 -7.39
CA ALA A 95 7.04 6.24 -8.06
C ALA A 95 8.03 6.88 -7.06
N GLU A 96 7.53 7.64 -6.09
CA GLU A 96 8.37 8.23 -5.04
C GLU A 96 8.98 7.16 -4.11
N MET A 97 8.22 6.13 -3.74
CA MET A 97 8.77 4.98 -3.01
C MET A 97 9.87 4.26 -3.82
N ALA A 98 9.63 4.04 -5.12
CA ALA A 98 10.63 3.41 -5.99
C ALA A 98 11.88 4.28 -6.13
N LYS A 99 11.75 5.62 -6.17
CA LYS A 99 12.87 6.58 -6.21
C LYS A 99 13.70 6.56 -4.93
N GLU A 100 13.07 6.45 -3.76
CA GLU A 100 13.76 6.43 -2.47
C GLU A 100 14.47 5.11 -2.18
N ALA A 101 13.86 3.98 -2.57
CA ALA A 101 14.39 2.67 -2.26
C ALA A 101 15.68 2.35 -3.04
N SER A 102 16.55 1.55 -2.46
CA SER A 102 17.68 0.90 -3.12
C SER A 102 17.37 -0.54 -3.53
N TYR A 103 16.33 -1.13 -2.96
CA TYR A 103 15.91 -2.52 -3.16
C TYR A 103 14.38 -2.65 -3.05
N GLY A 104 13.79 -3.61 -3.76
CA GLY A 104 12.36 -3.92 -3.63
C GLY A 104 12.07 -5.31 -3.06
N LEU A 105 11.02 -5.41 -2.25
CA LEU A 105 10.39 -6.67 -1.86
C LEU A 105 8.91 -6.63 -2.26
N MET A 106 8.54 -7.44 -3.25
CA MET A 106 7.22 -7.42 -3.87
C MET A 106 6.48 -8.73 -3.64
N LEU A 107 5.35 -8.70 -2.94
CA LEU A 107 4.49 -9.86 -2.74
C LEU A 107 3.48 -9.96 -3.89
N TRP A 108 3.70 -10.89 -4.82
CA TRP A 108 2.92 -10.97 -6.06
C TRP A 108 2.06 -12.23 -6.15
N ASP A 109 0.77 -12.04 -6.42
CA ASP A 109 -0.20 -13.14 -6.60
C ASP A 109 -0.24 -13.68 -8.04
N GLY A 110 0.68 -13.25 -8.90
CA GLY A 110 0.72 -13.59 -10.33
C GLY A 110 -0.28 -12.81 -11.20
N LYS A 111 -1.07 -11.90 -10.62
CA LYS A 111 -2.19 -11.23 -11.30
C LYS A 111 -2.22 -9.72 -11.09
N SER A 112 -1.70 -9.22 -9.97
CA SER A 112 -1.76 -7.79 -9.62
C SER A 112 -0.91 -6.95 -10.57
N ARG A 113 -1.59 -6.19 -11.44
CA ARG A 113 -0.95 -5.24 -12.37
C ARG A 113 -0.19 -4.13 -11.64
N GLY A 114 -0.72 -3.64 -10.52
CA GLY A 114 -0.07 -2.58 -9.74
C GLY A 114 1.24 -3.05 -9.09
N THR A 115 1.26 -4.27 -8.55
CA THR A 115 2.49 -4.86 -8.01
C THR A 115 3.54 -5.06 -9.10
N LEU A 116 3.12 -5.57 -10.26
CA LEU A 116 4.03 -5.74 -11.39
C LEU A 116 4.56 -4.39 -11.91
N ALA A 117 3.71 -3.36 -11.96
CA ALA A 117 4.14 -2.01 -12.31
C ALA A 117 5.22 -1.48 -11.34
N ASN A 118 5.17 -1.83 -10.06
CA ASN A 118 6.20 -1.44 -9.09
C ASN A 118 7.51 -2.20 -9.29
N VAL A 119 7.44 -3.48 -9.69
CA VAL A 119 8.63 -4.24 -10.15
C VAL A 119 9.29 -3.52 -11.34
N PHE A 120 8.52 -3.16 -12.36
CA PHE A 120 9.05 -2.44 -13.52
C PHE A 120 9.68 -1.09 -13.16
N LYS A 121 9.02 -0.29 -12.29
CA LYS A 121 9.57 1.01 -11.84
C LYS A 121 10.94 0.85 -11.18
N LEU A 122 11.13 -0.16 -10.34
CA LEU A 122 12.40 -0.43 -9.68
C LEU A 122 13.48 -0.91 -10.68
N LEU A 123 13.14 -1.87 -11.54
CA LEU A 123 14.09 -2.39 -12.54
C LEU A 123 14.52 -1.34 -13.56
N ALA A 124 13.61 -0.45 -13.98
CA ALA A 124 13.92 0.68 -14.86
C ALA A 124 14.92 1.67 -14.23
N GLN A 125 15.01 1.70 -12.90
CA GLN A 125 15.99 2.49 -12.14
C GLN A 125 17.24 1.68 -11.77
N GLY A 126 17.41 0.46 -12.29
CA GLY A 126 18.54 -0.43 -11.97
C GLY A 126 18.50 -0.99 -10.55
N LYS A 127 17.33 -0.95 -9.88
CA LYS A 127 17.18 -1.36 -8.47
C LYS A 127 16.73 -2.83 -8.42
N PRO A 128 17.49 -3.71 -7.74
CA PRO A 128 17.12 -5.11 -7.63
C PRO A 128 15.83 -5.30 -6.84
N VAL A 129 15.08 -6.35 -7.19
CA VAL A 129 13.77 -6.67 -6.60
C VAL A 129 13.70 -8.16 -6.28
N ALA A 130 13.33 -8.51 -5.04
CA ALA A 130 12.84 -9.86 -4.74
C ALA A 130 11.33 -9.90 -4.87
N VAL A 131 10.84 -10.84 -5.66
CA VAL A 131 9.41 -11.07 -5.86
C VAL A 131 9.03 -12.38 -5.17
N HIS A 132 8.11 -12.33 -4.21
CA HIS A 132 7.47 -13.53 -3.69
C HIS A 132 6.38 -13.96 -4.68
N MET A 133 6.54 -15.15 -5.25
CA MET A 133 5.56 -15.75 -6.15
C MET A 133 4.52 -16.51 -5.31
N GLY A 134 3.38 -15.89 -5.05
CA GLY A 134 2.31 -16.42 -4.18
C GLY A 134 1.92 -17.88 -4.46
N PRO A 135 1.69 -18.30 -5.72
CA PRO A 135 1.39 -19.70 -6.05
C PRO A 135 2.55 -20.67 -5.82
N ALA A 136 3.79 -20.22 -6.05
CA ALA A 136 4.98 -21.06 -5.95
C ALA A 136 5.67 -20.98 -4.58
N ARG A 137 5.18 -20.14 -3.66
CA ARG A 137 5.71 -19.88 -2.31
C ARG A 137 7.23 -19.65 -2.25
N ARG A 138 7.81 -19.08 -3.30
CA ARG A 138 9.25 -18.86 -3.42
C ARG A 138 9.56 -17.41 -3.77
N PHE A 139 10.75 -16.98 -3.37
CA PHE A 139 11.31 -15.71 -3.80
C PHE A 139 12.11 -15.86 -5.10
N VAL A 140 11.98 -14.87 -5.98
CA VAL A 140 12.76 -14.74 -7.21
C VAL A 140 13.45 -13.39 -7.19
N SER A 141 14.77 -13.38 -7.33
CA SER A 141 15.55 -12.15 -7.44
C SER A 141 15.63 -11.71 -8.90
N LEU A 142 15.26 -10.45 -9.14
CA LEU A 142 15.35 -9.76 -10.42
C LEU A 142 16.34 -8.61 -10.27
N LYS A 143 17.40 -8.60 -11.09
CA LYS A 143 18.43 -7.55 -11.10
C LYS A 143 18.25 -6.58 -12.27
N SER A 144 17.61 -7.02 -13.35
CA SER A 144 17.33 -6.20 -14.53
C SER A 144 16.06 -6.67 -15.24
N ALA A 145 15.61 -5.93 -16.25
CA ALA A 145 14.48 -6.33 -17.10
C ALA A 145 14.71 -7.69 -17.79
N ALA A 146 15.96 -8.09 -18.03
CA ALA A 146 16.28 -9.40 -18.60
C ALA A 146 15.90 -10.56 -17.67
N ASP A 147 15.71 -10.32 -16.37
CA ASP A 147 15.33 -11.36 -15.41
C ASP A 147 13.81 -11.63 -15.37
N LEU A 148 12.98 -10.85 -16.07
CA LEU A 148 11.52 -10.95 -15.98
C LEU A 148 10.97 -12.33 -16.37
N TYR A 149 11.68 -13.08 -17.21
CA TYR A 149 11.32 -14.48 -17.54
C TYR A 149 11.28 -15.39 -16.30
N LYS A 150 12.06 -15.09 -15.26
CA LYS A 150 12.11 -15.88 -14.02
C LYS A 150 10.80 -15.88 -13.24
N ILE A 151 9.95 -14.87 -13.48
CA ILE A 151 8.60 -14.74 -12.93
C ILE A 151 7.50 -15.02 -13.97
N GLY A 152 7.86 -15.63 -15.11
CA GLY A 152 6.91 -16.05 -16.15
C GLY A 152 6.50 -14.95 -17.14
N LEU A 153 7.28 -13.88 -17.24
CA LEU A 153 7.04 -12.80 -18.21
C LEU A 153 8.03 -12.90 -19.37
N ALA A 154 7.53 -13.04 -20.60
CA ALA A 154 8.41 -13.01 -21.76
C ALA A 154 9.17 -11.67 -21.82
N PRO A 155 10.47 -11.68 -22.15
CA PRO A 155 11.21 -10.45 -22.43
C PRO A 155 10.66 -9.88 -23.74
N ASN A 156 9.67 -8.98 -23.66
CA ASN A 156 9.16 -8.31 -24.85
C ASN A 156 10.17 -7.24 -25.31
N LYS A 157 10.46 -7.23 -26.62
CA LYS A 157 11.39 -6.32 -27.32
C LYS A 157 10.97 -4.83 -27.33
N GLU A 158 9.95 -4.44 -26.59
CA GLU A 158 9.34 -3.10 -26.65
C GLU A 158 9.21 -2.42 -25.27
N LEU A 159 10.26 -2.49 -24.44
CA LEU A 159 10.37 -1.63 -23.24
C LEU A 159 11.36 -0.46 -23.42
N GLY A 160 11.85 -0.25 -24.65
CA GLY A 160 12.67 0.89 -25.03
C GLY A 160 11.89 1.78 -25.99
N ALA A 161 11.69 3.04 -25.62
CA ALA A 161 11.11 4.10 -26.41
C ALA A 161 9.61 3.94 -26.76
N GLN A 162 8.74 4.42 -25.88
CA GLN A 162 7.68 5.39 -26.21
C GLN A 162 6.94 5.81 -24.93
N HIS A 163 6.66 7.10 -24.84
CA HIS A 163 5.78 7.69 -23.82
C HIS A 163 4.43 6.96 -23.80
N GLY A 164 4.03 6.44 -22.64
CA GLY A 164 2.72 5.85 -22.41
C GLY A 164 2.78 4.37 -22.03
N LEU A 165 2.54 4.07 -20.76
CA LEU A 165 2.23 2.70 -20.33
C LEU A 165 0.98 2.23 -21.11
N PRO A 166 0.99 1.06 -21.77
CA PRO A 166 -0.09 0.66 -22.66
C PRO A 166 -1.22 0.04 -21.84
N PHE A 167 -1.95 0.83 -21.07
CA PHE A 167 -3.17 0.35 -20.42
C PHE A 167 -4.24 1.43 -20.27
N GLY A 168 -4.59 2.05 -21.39
CA GLY A 168 -5.90 2.68 -21.56
C GLY A 168 -6.92 1.62 -21.98
N ALA A 169 -7.66 1.06 -21.01
CA ALA A 169 -9.00 0.52 -21.21
C ALA A 169 -9.59 0.23 -19.83
N ALA A 170 -10.56 1.05 -19.46
CA ALA A 170 -11.46 0.79 -18.35
C ALA A 170 -12.23 -0.53 -18.61
N GLN A 171 -12.49 -1.29 -17.56
CA GLN A 171 -13.60 -2.24 -17.54
C GLN A 171 -14.42 -2.04 -16.25
N PRO A 172 -15.73 -2.30 -16.31
CA PRO A 172 -16.72 -1.57 -15.53
C PRO A 172 -17.02 -2.21 -14.17
N ASP A 173 -17.34 -1.32 -13.24
CA ASP A 173 -18.34 -1.36 -12.17
C ASP A 173 -18.39 -2.53 -11.17
N ALA A 174 -18.17 -2.18 -9.91
CA ALA A 174 -18.72 -2.85 -8.72
C ALA A 174 -19.12 -1.75 -7.70
N PRO A 175 -20.13 -2.01 -6.84
CA PRO A 175 -21.30 -1.16 -6.69
C PRO A 175 -21.06 0.16 -5.94
N THR A 176 -21.82 1.17 -6.37
CA THR A 176 -21.96 2.47 -5.75
C THR A 176 -22.53 2.34 -4.34
N TYR A 177 -21.72 2.60 -3.32
CA TYR A 177 -22.26 2.92 -1.99
C TYR A 177 -22.75 4.37 -2.02
N GLY A 178 -24.07 4.51 -1.96
CA GLY A 178 -24.78 5.78 -2.00
C GLY A 178 -24.47 6.70 -0.82
N ARG A 179 -24.36 7.99 -1.17
CA ARG A 179 -24.68 9.22 -0.43
C ARG A 179 -24.57 9.21 1.11
N THR A 180 -23.68 10.09 1.57
CA THR A 180 -23.71 10.83 2.83
C THR A 180 -25.11 11.29 3.25
N PRO A 181 -25.45 11.24 4.55
CA PRO A 181 -26.43 12.16 5.10
C PRO A 181 -25.75 13.50 5.44
N THR A 182 -26.40 14.54 4.97
CA THR A 182 -26.20 15.96 5.23
C THR A 182 -26.32 16.31 6.72
N TYR A 183 -25.44 17.19 7.19
CA TYR A 183 -25.66 17.96 8.42
C TYR A 183 -26.87 18.89 8.24
N SER A 184 -27.81 18.83 9.19
CA SER A 184 -28.83 19.86 9.42
C SER A 184 -28.90 20.11 10.92
N GLU A 185 -28.61 21.33 11.33
CA GLU A 185 -28.95 21.84 12.66
C GLU A 185 -30.45 21.75 12.91
N ALA A 186 -30.86 21.33 14.11
CA ALA A 186 -31.86 22.03 14.94
C ALA A 186 -32.16 21.28 16.26
N ALA A 187 -32.35 22.11 17.30
CA ALA A 187 -33.12 21.88 18.52
C ALA A 187 -32.53 21.05 19.68
N GLN A 188 -31.95 21.79 20.64
CA GLN A 188 -31.79 21.35 22.03
C GLN A 188 -33.16 21.19 22.73
N PRO A 189 -33.36 20.16 23.57
CA PRO A 189 -34.38 20.21 24.60
C PRO A 189 -33.80 20.37 26.01
N LYS A 190 -34.29 21.45 26.62
CA LYS A 190 -34.32 21.91 28.02
C LYS A 190 -34.16 20.82 29.10
N ARG A 191 -33.25 21.10 30.06
CA ARG A 191 -33.14 20.43 31.37
C ARG A 191 -34.48 20.51 32.14
N LYS A 192 -35.06 19.37 32.52
CA LYS A 192 -36.09 19.32 33.56
C LYS A 192 -35.42 19.33 34.94
N ARG A 193 -35.76 20.34 35.74
CA ARG A 193 -35.51 20.36 37.19
C ARG A 193 -36.39 19.32 37.87
N ALA A 194 -35.82 18.47 38.72
CA ALA A 194 -36.59 17.67 39.67
C ALA A 194 -36.89 18.53 40.91
N VAL A 195 -38.18 18.70 41.21
CA VAL A 195 -38.69 19.31 42.44
C VAL A 195 -39.61 18.29 43.11
N GLY A 196 -39.25 17.92 44.35
CA GLY A 196 -40.14 17.70 45.48
C GLY A 196 -41.17 16.56 45.42
N ALA A 197 -40.85 15.44 46.07
CA ALA A 197 -41.86 14.58 46.69
C ALA A 197 -42.06 15.02 48.14
N ARG A 198 -43.15 15.74 48.43
CA ARG A 198 -43.77 15.82 49.76
C ARG A 198 -45.02 14.93 49.74
N GLY A 199 -44.95 13.76 50.36
CA GLY A 199 -46.12 13.00 50.79
C GLY A 199 -46.36 13.25 52.27
N ARG A 200 -47.58 13.67 52.63
CA ARG A 200 -48.07 13.87 54.00
C ARG A 200 -49.06 12.75 54.34
N ASN A 201 -48.97 12.26 55.58
CA ASN A 201 -49.97 11.62 56.45
C ASN A 201 -50.56 10.25 56.04
N CYS A 202 -50.31 9.23 56.88
CA CYS A 202 -51.17 8.82 57.99
C CYS A 202 -50.29 8.38 59.16
#